data_AF-W6AMD6-F1
#
_entry.id   AF-W6AMD6-F1
#
_cell.length_a   1.000
_cell.length_b   1.000
_cell.length_c   1.000
_cell.angle_alpha   90.00
_cell.angle_beta   90.00
_cell.angle_gamma   90.00
#
_symmetry.space_group_name_H-M   'P 1'
#
loop_
_entity.id
_entity.type
_entity.pdbx_description
1 polymer ?
#
loop_
_entity_poly.entity_id
_entity_poly.type
_entity_poly.pdbx_seq_one_letter_code
_entity_poly.pdbx_strand_id
1 'polypeptide(L)'
;MKLRIVKFMRTPEYNQFILRDPIWATESIGGMGIDGRTLVTKIAFRYIHTLANMGAFPEPNLTILWLQHFPEGFKAFCAKYSILYSSMQYENDDLMRATHGDDYVIACCVSPMRVGKQMQFFGARSNLVKTLLYAINGGWWNP
;
A
#
# COMPACT_ATOMS: atom_id res chain seq x y z
N MET A 1 11.07 -13.83 0.30
CA MET A 1 11.21 -14.63 -0.94
C MET A 1 9.89 -15.19 -1.44
N LYS A 2 9.14 -15.97 -0.65
CA LYS A 2 7.89 -16.61 -1.14
C LYS A 2 6.82 -15.64 -1.62
N LEU A 3 6.65 -14.50 -0.94
CA LEU A 3 5.75 -13.43 -1.40
C LEU A 3 6.14 -12.82 -2.76
N ARG A 4 7.41 -12.95 -3.20
CA ARG A 4 7.89 -12.43 -4.50
C ARG A 4 7.57 -13.33 -5.69
N ILE A 5 7.10 -14.56 -5.44
CA ILE A 5 6.87 -15.57 -6.49
C ILE A 5 5.39 -15.96 -6.62
N VAL A 6 4.50 -15.29 -5.90
CA VAL A 6 3.06 -15.48 -6.06
C VAL A 6 2.68 -15.02 -7.46
N LYS A 7 1.92 -15.84 -8.18
CA LYS A 7 1.42 -15.54 -9.52
C LYS A 7 0.00 -16.06 -9.67
N PHE A 8 -0.78 -15.35 -10.49
CA PHE A 8 -2.10 -15.77 -10.92
C PHE A 8 -2.15 -15.79 -12.44
N MET A 9 -2.82 -16.80 -13.01
CA MET A 9 -3.11 -16.82 -14.44
C MET A 9 -4.14 -15.73 -14.76
N ARG A 10 -3.84 -14.89 -15.76
CA ARG A 10 -4.63 -13.70 -16.13
C ARG A 10 -4.83 -13.66 -17.64
N THR A 11 -5.95 -13.10 -18.07
CA THR A 11 -6.24 -12.90 -19.51
C THR A 11 -5.49 -11.67 -20.04
N PRO A 12 -5.30 -11.55 -21.36
CA PRO A 12 -4.70 -10.36 -21.96
C PRO A 12 -5.43 -9.05 -21.61
N GLU A 13 -6.76 -9.09 -21.51
CA GLU A 13 -7.59 -7.91 -21.17
C GLU A 13 -7.29 -7.43 -19.75
N TYR A 14 -7.15 -8.35 -18.80
CA TYR A 14 -6.78 -8.01 -17.42
C TYR A 14 -5.42 -7.28 -17.38
N ASN A 15 -4.46 -7.74 -18.18
CA ASN A 15 -3.12 -7.15 -18.23
C ASN A 15 -3.11 -5.73 -18.84
N GLN A 16 -4.11 -5.34 -19.62
CA GLN A 16 -4.26 -3.96 -20.10
C GLN A 16 -4.72 -3.01 -18.99
N PHE A 17 -5.51 -3.51 -18.03
CA PHE A 17 -6.00 -2.72 -16.89
C PHE A 17 -5.02 -2.69 -15.72
N ILE A 18 -4.39 -3.84 -15.44
CA ILE A 18 -3.53 -4.07 -14.29
C ILE A 18 -2.17 -4.53 -14.81
N LEU A 19 -1.31 -3.54 -15.09
CA LEU A 19 -0.02 -3.73 -15.72
C LEU A 19 1.02 -4.32 -14.76
N ARG A 20 1.98 -5.08 -15.31
CA ARG A 20 3.19 -5.59 -14.61
C ARG A 20 2.93 -6.66 -13.54
N ASP A 21 1.88 -7.45 -13.69
CA ASP A 21 1.57 -8.60 -12.83
C ASP A 21 1.58 -8.33 -11.31
N PRO A 22 0.95 -7.25 -10.80
CA PRO A 22 0.93 -6.95 -9.37
C PRO A 22 0.07 -7.99 -8.65
N ILE A 23 0.47 -8.31 -7.43
CA ILE A 23 -0.26 -9.22 -6.54
C ILE A 23 -0.88 -8.44 -5.38
N TRP A 24 -0.24 -7.34 -4.98
CA TRP A 24 -0.52 -6.62 -3.74
C TRP A 24 -0.47 -7.53 -2.53
N ALA A 25 0.65 -8.23 -2.37
CA ALA A 25 0.99 -8.89 -1.10
C ALA A 25 1.44 -7.82 -0.11
N THR A 26 0.49 -6.98 0.32
CA THR A 26 0.75 -5.76 1.09
C THR A 26 1.05 -6.09 2.54
N GLU A 27 2.20 -5.60 3.02
CA GLU A 27 2.60 -5.69 4.42
C GLU A 27 2.56 -4.30 5.03
N SER A 28 1.76 -4.11 6.09
CA SER A 28 1.68 -2.85 6.83
C SER A 28 2.70 -2.87 7.97
N ILE A 29 3.64 -1.92 7.97
CA ILE A 29 4.83 -1.94 8.82
C ILE A 29 4.89 -0.69 9.68
N GLY A 30 5.13 -0.88 10.98
CA GLY A 30 5.30 0.23 11.92
C GLY A 30 3.97 0.70 12.50
N GLY A 31 3.74 2.00 12.50
CA GLY A 31 2.65 2.65 13.20
C GLY A 31 2.90 2.83 14.71
N MET A 32 1.87 3.32 15.41
CA MET A 32 1.85 3.40 16.87
C MET A 32 0.58 2.80 17.46
N GLY A 33 0.71 2.29 18.67
CA GLY A 33 -0.42 1.87 19.50
C GLY A 33 -1.27 3.07 19.91
N ILE A 34 -2.55 2.80 20.21
CA ILE A 34 -3.44 3.80 20.83
C ILE A 34 -2.93 4.23 22.21
N ASP A 35 -2.04 3.45 22.83
CA ASP A 35 -1.35 3.74 24.07
C ASP A 35 -0.16 4.71 23.93
N GLY A 36 0.14 5.15 22.70
CA GLY A 36 1.21 6.10 22.39
C GLY A 36 2.60 5.46 22.24
N ARG A 37 2.74 4.14 22.38
CA ARG A 37 4.01 3.46 22.09
C ARG A 37 4.13 3.13 20.61
N THR A 38 5.37 3.12 20.10
CA THR A 38 5.60 2.69 18.73
C THR A 38 5.40 1.18 18.57
N LEU A 39 4.80 0.78 17.44
CA LEU A 39 4.73 -0.62 17.01
C LEU A 39 5.92 -1.02 16.12
N VAL A 40 6.88 -0.11 15.93
CA VAL A 40 8.13 -0.41 15.23
C VAL A 40 8.94 -1.41 16.06
N THR A 41 9.23 -2.56 15.46
CA THR A 41 10.06 -3.62 16.07
C THR A 41 11.28 -3.94 15.21
N LYS A 42 12.19 -4.78 15.71
CA LYS A 42 13.31 -5.31 14.91
C LYS A 42 12.83 -6.04 13.64
N ILE A 43 11.61 -6.57 13.63
CA ILE A 43 11.04 -7.24 12.46
C ILE A 43 10.76 -6.24 11.34
N ALA A 44 10.31 -5.02 11.65
CA ALA A 44 10.09 -3.97 10.66
C ALA A 44 11.37 -3.69 9.85
N PHE A 45 12.50 -3.51 10.54
CA PHE A 45 13.81 -3.34 9.90
C PHE A 45 14.20 -4.56 9.04
N ARG A 46 13.96 -5.78 9.53
CA ARG A 46 14.29 -7.01 8.81
C ARG A 46 13.47 -7.18 7.52
N TYR A 47 12.18 -6.85 7.54
CA TYR A 47 11.32 -6.87 6.36
C TYR A 47 11.82 -5.91 5.29
N ILE A 48 12.07 -4.65 5.67
CA ILE A 48 12.59 -3.64 4.74
C ILE A 48 14.00 -4.02 4.24
N HIS A 49 14.85 -4.56 5.12
CA HIS A 49 16.21 -5.01 4.76
C HIS A 49 16.22 -6.16 3.73
N THR A 50 15.08 -6.82 3.49
CA THR A 50 14.97 -7.77 2.36
C THR A 50 15.26 -7.12 1.01
N LEU A 51 15.04 -5.81 0.86
CA LEU A 51 15.42 -5.04 -0.33
C LEU A 51 16.94 -5.01 -0.54
N ALA A 52 17.73 -4.98 0.54
CA ALA A 52 19.18 -5.05 0.45
C ALA A 52 19.66 -6.49 0.20
N ASN A 53 19.08 -7.47 0.92
CA ASN A 53 19.51 -8.87 0.84
C ASN A 53 19.19 -9.54 -0.51
N MET A 54 18.06 -9.18 -1.13
CA MET A 54 17.55 -9.85 -2.33
C MET A 54 17.28 -8.86 -3.48
N GLY A 55 17.73 -7.62 -3.36
CA GLY A 55 17.47 -6.56 -4.33
C GLY A 55 16.05 -5.96 -4.25
N ALA A 56 15.91 -4.80 -4.88
CA ALA A 56 14.64 -4.11 -5.07
C ALA A 56 13.64 -4.99 -5.84
N PHE A 57 12.40 -5.02 -5.37
CA PHE A 57 11.34 -5.79 -5.99
C PHE A 57 9.99 -5.16 -5.64
N PRO A 58 9.00 -5.15 -6.55
CA PRO A 58 7.69 -4.54 -6.29
C PRO A 58 6.85 -5.28 -5.24
N GLU A 59 7.14 -6.56 -4.99
CA GLU A 59 6.47 -7.41 -4.00
C GLU A 59 7.44 -7.91 -2.90
N PRO A 60 6.98 -8.18 -1.67
CA PRO A 60 5.71 -7.72 -1.13
C PRO A 60 5.60 -6.19 -1.20
N ASN A 61 4.38 -5.68 -1.32
CA ASN A 61 4.13 -4.24 -1.30
C ASN A 61 4.35 -3.70 0.13
N LEU A 62 5.57 -3.24 0.41
CA LEU A 62 5.98 -2.75 1.72
C LEU A 62 5.36 -1.37 1.99
N THR A 63 4.43 -1.31 2.94
CA THR A 63 3.69 -0.10 3.29
C THR A 63 4.05 0.35 4.70
N ILE A 64 4.72 1.49 4.82
CA ILE A 64 5.09 2.04 6.11
C ILE A 64 3.92 2.89 6.62
N LEU A 65 3.35 2.53 7.77
CA LEU A 65 2.34 3.32 8.46
C LEU A 65 3.03 4.51 9.14
N TRP A 66 3.16 5.61 8.42
CA TRP A 66 4.00 6.76 8.74
C TRP A 66 3.36 7.72 9.73
N LEU A 67 4.18 8.24 10.65
CA LEU A 67 3.77 9.16 11.70
C LEU A 67 4.84 10.25 11.96
N GLN A 68 4.40 11.45 12.32
CA GLN A 68 5.30 12.58 12.56
C GLN A 68 6.30 12.33 13.71
N HIS A 69 5.88 11.64 14.76
CA HIS A 69 6.68 11.36 15.97
C HIS A 69 7.32 9.97 15.99
N PHE A 70 7.61 9.37 14.83
CA PHE A 70 8.32 8.10 14.78
C PHE A 70 9.73 8.16 15.40
N PRO A 71 10.25 7.02 15.91
CA PRO A 71 11.65 6.93 16.31
C PRO A 71 12.58 7.36 15.17
N GLU A 72 13.46 8.33 15.45
CA GLU A 72 14.27 8.99 14.41
C GLU A 72 15.15 8.02 13.61
N GLY A 73 15.69 7.00 14.30
CA GLY A 73 16.47 5.95 13.64
C GLY A 73 15.67 5.13 12.61
N PHE A 74 14.38 4.91 12.84
CA PHE A 74 13.51 4.20 11.87
C PHE A 74 13.16 5.10 10.69
N LYS A 75 12.90 6.39 10.91
CA LYS A 75 12.66 7.36 9.83
C LYS A 75 13.86 7.47 8.90
N ALA A 76 15.05 7.68 9.46
CA ALA A 76 16.29 7.77 8.70
C ALA A 76 16.57 6.48 7.91
N PHE A 77 16.30 5.32 8.51
CA PHE A 77 16.40 4.03 7.85
C PHE A 77 15.42 3.90 6.67
N CYS A 78 14.14 4.21 6.86
CA CYS A 78 13.15 4.17 5.78
C CYS A 78 13.50 5.13 4.64
N ALA A 79 13.87 6.38 4.96
CA ALA A 79 14.31 7.37 3.98
C ALA A 79 15.51 6.87 3.15
N LYS A 80 16.53 6.32 3.81
CA LYS A 80 17.68 5.70 3.14
C LYS A 80 17.26 4.59 2.17
N TYR A 81 16.36 3.70 2.58
CA TYR A 81 15.91 2.59 1.75
C TYR A 81 15.03 3.05 0.59
N SER A 82 14.22 4.09 0.77
CA SER A 82 13.47 4.70 -0.32
C SER A 82 14.40 5.31 -1.36
N ILE A 83 15.46 6.02 -0.94
CA ILE A 83 16.47 6.59 -1.86
C ILE A 83 17.18 5.48 -2.65
N LEU A 84 17.54 4.37 -1.97
CA LEU A 84 18.33 3.31 -2.59
C LEU A 84 17.51 2.40 -3.52
N TYR A 85 16.24 2.15 -3.21
CA TYR A 85 15.49 1.06 -3.84
C TYR A 85 14.16 1.45 -4.46
N SER A 86 13.58 2.61 -4.11
CA SER A 86 12.29 3.09 -4.65
C SER A 86 11.17 2.03 -4.67
N SER A 87 11.12 1.17 -3.64
CA SER A 87 10.26 -0.02 -3.58
C SER A 87 9.41 -0.06 -2.30
N MET A 88 9.11 1.09 -1.71
CA MET A 88 8.28 1.20 -0.51
C MET A 88 7.27 2.33 -0.69
N GLN A 89 6.10 2.16 -0.07
CA GLN A 89 5.06 3.19 0.01
C GLN A 89 4.81 3.59 1.46
N TYR A 90 4.14 4.74 1.64
CA TYR A 90 3.91 5.35 2.94
C TYR A 90 2.45 5.79 3.05
N GLU A 91 1.80 5.42 4.15
CA GLU A 91 0.42 5.80 4.46
C GLU A 91 0.35 6.50 5.81
N ASN A 92 -0.57 7.46 5.96
CA ASN A 92 -0.61 8.30 7.15
C ASN A 92 -1.32 7.61 8.34
N ASP A 93 -0.51 7.15 9.30
CA ASP A 93 -0.99 6.47 10.50
C ASP A 93 -1.69 7.41 11.49
N ASP A 94 -1.27 8.67 11.58
CA ASP A 94 -1.95 9.68 12.41
C ASP A 94 -3.42 9.82 12.03
N LEU A 95 -3.71 9.79 10.73
CA LEU A 95 -5.06 9.91 10.19
C LEU A 95 -5.86 8.60 10.32
N MET A 96 -5.26 7.47 9.93
CA MET A 96 -5.98 6.20 9.83
C MET A 96 -6.24 5.57 11.20
N ARG A 97 -5.30 5.64 12.14
CA ARG A 97 -5.45 5.07 13.50
C ARG A 97 -6.64 5.66 14.24
N ALA A 98 -6.91 6.95 14.07
CA ALA A 98 -8.01 7.65 14.75
C ALA A 98 -9.38 6.99 14.51
N THR A 99 -9.56 6.33 13.36
CA THR A 99 -10.81 5.67 12.98
C THR A 99 -10.70 4.13 12.96
N HIS A 100 -9.51 3.59 12.68
CA HIS A 100 -9.31 2.15 12.50
C HIS A 100 -8.70 1.46 13.72
N GLY A 101 -8.20 2.19 14.72
CA GLY A 101 -7.44 1.63 15.84
C GLY A 101 -5.99 1.34 15.45
N ASP A 102 -5.29 0.55 16.24
CA ASP A 102 -3.86 0.24 16.10
C ASP A 102 -3.55 -1.16 15.55
N ASP A 103 -4.59 -1.91 15.18
CA ASP A 103 -4.52 -3.24 14.54
C ASP A 103 -5.26 -3.23 13.19
N TYR A 104 -4.91 -2.26 12.35
CA TYR A 104 -5.41 -2.14 10.97
C TYR A 104 -4.29 -2.38 9.97
N VAL A 105 -4.68 -2.75 8.76
CA VAL A 105 -3.77 -2.99 7.63
C VAL A 105 -4.27 -2.28 6.39
N ILE A 106 -3.37 -2.08 5.44
CA ILE A 106 -3.67 -1.60 4.10
C ILE A 106 -3.91 -2.78 3.18
N ALA A 107 -5.09 -2.84 2.59
CA ALA A 107 -5.39 -3.75 1.49
C ALA A 107 -5.11 -3.09 0.14
N CYS A 108 -4.58 -3.89 -0.79
CA CYS A 108 -4.21 -3.41 -2.13
C CYS A 108 -3.22 -2.25 -2.03
N CYS A 109 -3.60 -1.04 -2.45
CA CYS A 109 -2.74 0.12 -2.46
C CYS A 109 -2.87 0.99 -1.20
N VAL A 110 -4.08 1.42 -0.85
CA VAL A 110 -4.32 2.55 0.09
C VAL A 110 -5.54 2.35 1.00
N SER A 111 -6.16 1.17 0.98
CA SER A 111 -7.45 0.93 1.64
C SER A 111 -7.27 0.39 3.06
N PRO A 112 -7.46 1.17 4.14
CA PRO A 112 -7.34 0.66 5.50
C PRO A 112 -8.50 -0.27 5.88
N MET A 113 -8.20 -1.28 6.69
CA MET A 113 -9.19 -2.17 7.30
C MET A 113 -8.68 -2.77 8.60
N ARG A 114 -9.57 -2.91 9.59
CA ARG A 114 -9.31 -3.66 10.81
C ARG A 114 -9.14 -5.14 10.49
N VAL A 115 -8.01 -5.72 10.90
CA VAL A 115 -7.65 -7.10 10.56
C VAL A 115 -8.74 -8.06 11.06
N GLY A 116 -9.23 -8.92 10.17
CA GLY A 116 -10.24 -9.93 10.48
C GLY A 116 -11.63 -9.41 10.88
N LYS A 117 -11.85 -8.10 10.89
CA LYS A 117 -13.12 -7.46 11.32
C LYS A 117 -13.79 -6.66 10.22
N GLN A 118 -13.05 -6.29 9.17
CA GLN A 118 -13.55 -5.51 8.06
C GLN A 118 -13.10 -6.10 6.73
N MET A 119 -13.94 -5.93 5.71
CA MET A 119 -13.60 -6.18 4.31
C MET A 119 -14.24 -5.10 3.45
N GLN A 120 -13.76 -4.94 2.22
CA GLN A 120 -14.29 -3.98 1.26
C GLN A 120 -14.81 -4.73 0.04
N PHE A 121 -15.98 -4.33 -0.48
CA PHE A 121 -16.42 -4.75 -1.81
C PHE A 121 -15.70 -3.90 -2.85
N PHE A 122 -14.83 -4.55 -3.64
CA PHE A 122 -14.00 -3.87 -4.61
C PHE A 122 -14.82 -3.38 -5.82
N GLY A 123 -14.83 -2.06 -6.04
CA GLY A 123 -15.62 -1.40 -7.08
C GLY A 123 -14.84 -0.91 -8.30
N ALA A 124 -13.58 -1.30 -8.46
CA ALA A 124 -12.67 -0.75 -9.47
C ALA A 124 -12.66 0.80 -9.43
N ARG A 125 -12.83 1.47 -10.58
CA ARG A 125 -12.89 2.93 -10.67
C ARG A 125 -13.80 3.38 -11.82
N SER A 126 -14.36 4.57 -11.69
CA SER A 126 -15.11 5.25 -12.76
C SER A 126 -14.26 6.35 -13.40
N ASN A 127 -14.45 6.59 -14.70
CA ASN A 127 -13.76 7.66 -15.40
C ASN A 127 -14.54 8.98 -15.26
N LEU A 128 -14.20 9.79 -14.25
CA LEU A 128 -14.87 11.05 -13.95
C LEU A 128 -14.72 12.10 -15.06
N VAL A 129 -13.59 12.10 -15.80
CA VAL A 129 -13.40 13.01 -16.94
C VAL A 129 -14.40 12.68 -18.04
N LYS A 130 -14.61 11.39 -18.31
CA LYS A 130 -15.62 10.96 -19.29
C LYS A 130 -17.03 11.27 -18.82
N THR A 131 -17.33 11.12 -17.53
CA THR A 131 -18.61 11.56 -16.94
C THR A 131 -18.84 13.06 -17.15
N LEU A 132 -17.81 13.90 -16.97
CA LEU A 132 -17.91 15.34 -17.23
C LEU A 132 -18.19 15.61 -18.72
N LEU A 133 -17.49 14.92 -19.63
CA LEU A 133 -17.75 15.05 -21.08
C LEU A 133 -19.18 14.64 -21.43
N TYR A 134 -19.69 13.58 -20.83
CA TYR A 134 -21.09 13.18 -20.99
C TYR A 134 -22.04 14.24 -20.45
N ALA A 135 -21.76 14.84 -19.30
CA ALA A 135 -22.60 15.92 -18.77
C ALA A 135 -22.66 17.12 -19.72
N ILE A 136 -21.52 17.53 -20.30
CA ILE A 136 -21.44 18.65 -21.24
C ILE A 136 -22.12 18.32 -22.57
N ASN A 137 -21.95 17.09 -23.07
CA ASN A 137 -22.46 16.66 -24.37
C ASN A 137 -23.88 16.04 -24.30
N GLY A 138 -24.65 16.23 -23.22
CA GLY A 138 -26.01 15.70 -23.10
C GLY A 138 -26.11 14.17 -23.09
N GLY A 139 -25.08 13.50 -22.58
CA GLY A 139 -24.97 12.04 -22.50
C GLY A 139 -24.33 11.38 -23.72
N TRP A 140 -24.02 12.15 -24.77
CA TRP A 140 -23.47 11.60 -26.00
C TRP A 140 -21.95 11.37 -25.92
N TRP A 141 -21.53 10.21 -26.40
CA TRP A 141 -20.13 9.90 -26.69
C TRP A 141 -19.90 10.07 -28.18
N ASN A 142 -19.00 10.98 -28.59
CA ASN A 142 -18.52 11.01 -29.97
C ASN A 142 -17.13 10.36 -29.99
N PRO A 143 -16.98 9.14 -30.55
CA PRO A 143 -15.72 8.38 -30.55
C PRO A 143 -14.61 9.03 -31.38
#